data_AF-A0A924HXY0-F1
#
_entry.id   AF-A0A924HXY0-F1
#
_cell.length_a   1.000
_cell.length_b   1.000
_cell.length_c   1.000
_cell.angle_alpha   90.00
_cell.angle_beta   90.00
_cell.angle_gamma   90.00
#
_symmetry.space_group_name_H-M   'P 1'
#
loop_
_entity.id
_entity.type
_entity.pdbx_description
1 polymer ?
#
loop_
_entity_poly.entity_id
_entity_poly.type
_entity_poly.pdbx_seq_one_letter_code
_entity_poly.pdbx_strand_id
1 'polypeptide(L)'
;MTILGAKFADLQGLERGVRWLMCVVATGAAITGLAFEAGLLSMAPQYERQSWYLVSEHAGFIVTSVADDEAACRKREKAPAVCYSGGAMQARPASGKN
;
A
#
# COMPACT_ATOMS: atom_id res chain seq x y z
N MET A 1 -28.71 52.80 -13.10
CA MET A 1 -28.19 51.52 -13.63
C MET A 1 -26.82 51.24 -13.00
N THR A 2 -26.73 50.72 -11.79
CA THR A 2 -25.42 50.47 -11.12
C THR A 2 -25.43 49.23 -10.23
N ILE A 3 -26.61 48.71 -9.87
CA ILE A 3 -26.74 47.57 -8.94
C ILE A 3 -26.40 46.23 -9.61
N LEU A 4 -26.64 46.11 -10.92
CA LEU A 4 -26.35 44.89 -11.69
C LEU A 4 -24.83 44.66 -11.86
N GLY A 5 -24.04 45.71 -12.13
CA GLY A 5 -22.60 45.58 -12.35
C GLY A 5 -21.81 45.03 -11.16
N ALA A 6 -22.22 45.38 -9.93
CA ALA A 6 -21.58 44.87 -8.72
C ALA A 6 -21.88 43.37 -8.48
N LYS A 7 -23.10 42.92 -8.79
CA LYS A 7 -23.49 41.50 -8.65
C LYS A 7 -22.75 40.58 -9.62
N PHE A 8 -22.44 41.04 -10.82
CA PHE A 8 -21.69 40.25 -11.80
C PHE A 8 -20.19 40.15 -11.47
N ALA A 9 -19.60 41.21 -10.89
CA ALA A 9 -18.21 41.16 -10.42
C ALA A 9 -18.03 40.20 -9.23
N ASP A 10 -19.00 40.17 -8.33
CA ASP A 10 -19.04 39.27 -7.17
C ASP A 10 -19.14 37.78 -7.61
N LEU A 11 -20.00 37.50 -8.60
CA LEU A 11 -20.15 36.18 -9.21
C LEU A 11 -18.87 35.72 -9.94
N GLN A 12 -18.21 36.60 -10.69
CA GLN A 12 -16.96 36.26 -11.38
C GLN A 12 -15.81 35.95 -10.40
N GLY A 13 -15.74 36.67 -9.27
CA GLY A 13 -14.80 36.37 -8.19
C GLY A 13 -15.06 35.01 -7.55
N LEU A 14 -16.34 34.69 -7.31
CA LEU A 14 -16.80 33.41 -6.79
C LEU A 14 -16.49 32.24 -7.74
N GLU A 15 -16.76 32.38 -9.04
CA GLU A 15 -16.43 31.37 -10.04
C GLU A 15 -14.93 31.08 -10.09
N ARG A 16 -14.10 32.12 -10.02
CA ARG A 16 -12.64 31.97 -9.99
C ARG A 16 -12.18 31.29 -8.71
N GLY A 17 -12.75 31.67 -7.56
CA GLY A 17 -12.47 31.04 -6.27
C GLY A 17 -12.86 29.56 -6.23
N VAL A 18 -14.06 29.22 -6.72
CA VAL A 18 -14.54 27.84 -6.81
C VAL A 18 -13.66 27.02 -7.74
N ARG A 19 -13.22 27.59 -8.86
CA ARG A 19 -12.34 26.90 -9.82
C ARG A 19 -10.96 26.61 -9.23
N TRP A 20 -10.38 27.56 -8.49
CA TRP A 20 -9.15 27.33 -7.73
C TRP A 20 -9.33 26.27 -6.65
N LEU A 21 -10.44 26.30 -5.92
CA LEU A 21 -10.74 25.33 -4.88
C LEU A 21 -10.91 23.92 -5.45
N MET A 22 -11.60 23.79 -6.59
CA MET A 22 -11.71 22.53 -7.34
C MET A 22 -10.36 22.03 -7.84
N CYS A 23 -9.48 22.92 -8.34
CA CYS A 23 -8.12 22.55 -8.71
C CYS A 23 -7.34 22.02 -7.50
N VAL A 24 -7.39 22.70 -6.35
CA VAL A 24 -6.70 22.27 -5.13
C VAL A 24 -7.21 20.90 -4.66
N VAL A 25 -8.53 20.69 -4.67
CA VAL A 25 -9.14 19.41 -4.30
C VAL A 25 -8.71 18.30 -5.26
N ALA A 26 -8.72 18.55 -6.57
CA ALA A 26 -8.30 17.58 -7.57
C ALA A 26 -6.81 17.20 -7.41
N THR A 27 -5.94 18.19 -7.20
CA THR A 27 -4.51 17.94 -6.97
C THR A 27 -4.28 17.20 -5.66
N GLY A 28 -4.98 17.58 -4.58
CA GLY A 28 -4.90 16.91 -3.29
C GLY A 28 -5.32 15.44 -3.36
N ALA A 29 -6.41 15.14 -4.08
CA ALA A 29 -6.86 13.78 -4.32
C ALA A 29 -5.82 12.95 -5.09
N ALA A 30 -5.24 13.52 -6.16
CA ALA A 30 -4.19 12.85 -6.94
C ALA A 30 -2.94 12.56 -6.09
N ILE A 31 -2.48 13.52 -5.29
CA ILE A 31 -1.33 13.33 -4.39
C ILE A 31 -1.62 12.24 -3.35
N THR A 32 -2.83 12.25 -2.77
CA THR A 32 -3.22 11.25 -1.77
C THR A 32 -3.27 9.85 -2.37
N GLY A 33 -3.78 9.70 -3.60
CA GLY A 33 -3.77 8.44 -4.33
C GLY A 33 -2.35 7.92 -4.57
N LEU A 34 -1.46 8.78 -5.05
CA LEU A 34 -0.05 8.43 -5.27
C LEU A 34 0.66 8.05 -3.97
N ALA A 35 0.40 8.79 -2.87
CA ALA A 35 0.97 8.49 -1.57
C ALA A 35 0.43 7.17 -1.00
N PHE A 36 -0.83 6.83 -1.27
CA PHE A 36 -1.41 5.55 -0.89
C PHE A 36 -0.76 4.39 -1.64
N GLU A 37 -0.59 4.49 -2.96
CA GLU A 37 0.10 3.46 -3.75
C GLU A 37 1.58 3.31 -3.34
N ALA A 38 2.28 4.43 -3.16
CA ALA A 38 3.67 4.40 -2.68
C ALA A 38 3.78 3.82 -1.25
N GLY A 39 2.81 4.14 -0.38
CA GLY A 39 2.67 3.57 0.95
C GLY A 39 2.51 2.05 0.91
N LEU A 40 1.61 1.56 0.05
CA LEU A 40 1.42 0.12 -0.17
C LEU A 40 2.70 -0.56 -0.68
N LEU A 41 3.43 0.07 -1.61
CA LEU A 41 4.71 -0.45 -2.09
C LEU A 41 5.77 -0.51 -0.99
N SER A 42 5.81 0.48 -0.10
CA SER A 42 6.77 0.49 1.03
C SER A 42 6.43 -0.52 2.14
N MET A 43 5.15 -0.85 2.32
CA MET A 43 4.70 -1.86 3.30
C MET A 43 4.76 -3.29 2.75
N ALA A 44 5.08 -3.48 1.47
CA ALA A 44 5.25 -4.80 0.90
C ALA A 44 6.44 -5.51 1.58
N PRO A 45 6.26 -6.75 2.08
CA PRO A 45 7.33 -7.49 2.71
C PRO A 45 8.44 -7.77 1.69
N GLN A 46 9.64 -7.22 1.95
CA GLN A 46 10.82 -7.49 1.16
C GLN A 46 11.46 -8.78 1.66
N TYR A 47 11.36 -9.86 0.87
CA TYR A 47 12.01 -11.13 1.18
C TYR A 47 13.38 -11.19 0.50
N GLU A 48 14.41 -11.42 1.29
CA GLU A 48 15.77 -11.56 0.76
C GLU A 48 15.93 -12.93 0.07
N ARG A 49 16.30 -12.92 -1.23
CA ARG A 49 16.30 -14.13 -2.07
C ARG A 49 17.15 -15.28 -1.52
N GLN A 50 18.24 -14.98 -0.83
CA GLN A 50 19.19 -15.98 -0.32
C GLN A 50 18.81 -16.50 1.09
N SER A 51 17.84 -15.89 1.75
CA SER A 51 17.40 -16.29 3.09
C SER A 51 16.31 -17.36 3.05
N TRP A 52 16.17 -18.10 4.15
CA TRP A 52 15.11 -19.11 4.32
C TRP A 52 14.09 -18.62 5.33
N TYR A 53 12.81 -18.93 5.10
CA TYR A 53 11.70 -18.51 5.92
C TYR A 53 10.86 -19.71 6.32
N LEU A 54 10.65 -19.86 7.62
CA LEU A 54 9.67 -20.79 8.17
C LEU A 54 8.33 -20.08 8.24
N VAL A 55 7.31 -20.65 7.60
CA VAL A 55 5.95 -20.11 7.56
C VAL A 55 5.02 -21.02 8.32
N SER A 56 4.37 -20.49 9.35
CA SER A 56 3.21 -21.15 9.94
C SER A 56 1.94 -20.41 9.57
N GLU A 57 1.00 -21.15 8.96
CA GLU A 57 -0.35 -20.66 8.72
C GLU A 57 -1.22 -21.01 9.93
N HIS A 58 -1.73 -19.97 10.60
CA HIS A 58 -2.72 -20.09 11.65
C HIS A 58 -4.08 -19.61 11.12
N ALA A 59 -5.16 -19.93 11.83
CA ALA A 59 -6.54 -19.60 11.42
C ALA A 59 -6.78 -18.08 11.39
N GLY A 60 -6.29 -17.40 10.34
CA GLY A 60 -6.44 -15.96 10.10
C GLY A 60 -5.14 -15.17 9.96
N PHE A 61 -3.96 -15.73 10.22
CA PHE A 61 -2.69 -15.01 10.10
C PHE A 61 -1.51 -15.94 9.74
N ILE A 62 -0.49 -15.35 9.10
CA ILE A 62 0.72 -16.04 8.67
C ILE A 62 1.89 -15.51 9.49
N VAL A 63 2.63 -16.38 10.17
CA VAL A 63 3.86 -16.02 10.88
C VAL A 63 5.05 -16.48 10.05
N THR A 64 5.92 -15.54 9.71
CA THR A 64 7.19 -15.78 9.00
C THR A 64 8.35 -15.57 9.97
N SER A 65 9.23 -16.57 10.11
CA SER A 65 10.49 -16.41 10.83
C SER A 65 11.68 -16.71 9.93
N VAL A 66 12.70 -15.86 9.95
CA VAL A 66 13.91 -16.00 9.15
C VAL A 66 14.81 -17.09 9.77
N ALA A 67 15.41 -17.90 8.92
CA ALA A 67 16.45 -18.87 9.23
C ALA A 67 17.68 -18.59 8.35
N ASP A 68 18.86 -18.73 8.94
CA ASP A 68 20.13 -18.46 8.25
C ASP A 68 20.37 -19.42 7.07
N ASP A 69 19.92 -20.69 7.20
CA ASP A 69 20.16 -21.76 6.23
C ASP A 69 18.95 -22.69 6.04
N GLU A 70 18.89 -23.37 4.88
CA GLU A 70 17.87 -24.38 4.57
C GLU A 70 17.82 -25.48 5.63
N ALA A 71 18.99 -25.98 6.03
CA ALA A 71 19.10 -27.05 7.01
C ALA A 71 18.60 -26.61 8.40
N ALA A 72 18.81 -25.34 8.77
CA ALA A 72 18.30 -24.77 10.01
C ALA A 72 16.78 -24.60 9.96
N CYS A 73 16.25 -24.18 8.80
CA CYS A 73 14.80 -24.08 8.58
C CYS A 73 14.12 -25.45 8.69
N ARG A 74 14.56 -26.44 7.90
CA ARG A 74 13.95 -27.78 7.85
C ARG A 74 13.98 -28.51 9.20
N LYS A 75 14.99 -28.25 10.05
CA LYS A 75 15.03 -28.78 11.43
C LYS A 75 13.89 -28.24 12.31
N ARG A 76 13.39 -27.04 12.02
CA ARG A 76 12.29 -26.38 12.73
C ARG A 76 10.93 -26.62 12.06
N GLU A 77 10.92 -27.23 10.87
CA GLU A 77 9.72 -27.59 10.13
C GLU A 77 8.89 -28.60 10.94
N LYS A 78 7.69 -28.16 11.35
CA LYS A 78 6.73 -28.95 12.12
C LYS A 78 5.34 -28.46 11.73
N ALA A 79 4.42 -29.36 11.38
CA ALA A 79 3.06 -28.97 11.03
C ALA A 79 2.44 -28.08 12.14
N PRO A 80 1.86 -26.91 11.80
CA PRO A 80 1.51 -26.40 10.46
C PRO A 80 2.59 -25.52 9.78
N ALA A 81 3.82 -25.50 10.29
CA ALA A 81 4.93 -24.70 9.76
C ALA A 81 5.72 -25.40 8.65
N VAL A 82 5.90 -24.72 7.51
CA VAL A 82 6.60 -25.20 6.29
C VAL A 82 7.72 -24.22 5.90
N CYS A 83 8.83 -24.74 5.42
CA CYS A 83 9.98 -23.94 4.99
C CYS A 83 9.94 -23.54 3.51
N TYR A 84 10.24 -22.28 3.24
CA TYR A 84 10.35 -21.74 1.88
C TYR A 84 11.60 -20.87 1.75
N SER A 85 12.18 -20.83 0.55
CA SER A 85 13.24 -19.88 0.22
C SER A 85 12.67 -18.48 0.00
N GLY A 86 13.48 -17.44 0.20
CA GLY A 86 13.06 -16.05 -0.02
C GLY A 86 12.62 -15.77 -1.46
N GLY A 87 13.22 -16.44 -2.44
CA GLY A 87 12.76 -16.39 -3.84
C GLY A 87 11.35 -16.97 -4.00
N ALA A 88 11.04 -18.08 -3.32
CA ALA A 88 9.69 -18.67 -3.33
C ALA A 88 8.67 -17.78 -2.59
N MET A 89 9.09 -17.09 -1.52
CA MET A 89 8.24 -16.11 -0.83
C MET A 89 7.89 -14.90 -1.68
N GLN A 90 8.86 -14.39 -2.42
CA GLN A 90 8.67 -13.22 -3.28
C GLN A 90 7.74 -13.52 -4.46
N ALA A 91 7.72 -14.77 -4.94
CA ALA A 91 6.80 -15.23 -5.98
C ALA A 91 5.42 -15.65 -5.43
N ARG A 92 5.29 -15.80 -4.11
CA ARG A 92 4.02 -16.19 -3.49
C ARG A 92 3.11 -14.96 -3.47
N PRO A 93 1.89 -15.02 -4.02
CA PRO A 93 0.94 -13.94 -3.82
C PRO A 93 0.76 -13.78 -2.31
N ALA A 94 0.86 -12.54 -1.82
CA ALA A 94 0.43 -12.23 -0.46
C ALA A 94 -0.97 -12.84 -0.33
N SER A 95 -1.12 -13.82 0.57
CA SER A 95 -2.37 -14.57 0.75
C SER A 95 -3.42 -13.63 1.36
N GLY A 96 -3.91 -12.71 0.53
CA GLY A 96 -5.17 -12.02 0.70
C GLY A 96 -6.21 -12.96 0.13
N LYS A 97 -6.93 -13.62 1.04
CA LYS A 97 -8.22 -14.24 0.73
C LYS A 97 -9.01 -13.29 -0.19
N ASN A 98 -9.38 -13.77 -1.37
CA ASN A 98 -10.67 -13.43 -1.97
C ASN A 98 -11.68 -14.45 -1.45
#